data_AF-A0A255Y785-F1
#
_entry.id   AF-A0A255Y785-F1
#
_cell.length_a   1.000
_cell.length_b   1.000
_cell.length_c   1.000
_cell.angle_alpha   90.00
_cell.angle_beta   90.00
_cell.angle_gamma   90.00
#
_symmetry.space_group_name_H-M   'P 1'
#
loop_
_entity.id
_entity.type
_entity.pdbx_description
1 polymer ?
#
loop_
_entity_poly.entity_id
_entity_poly.type
_entity_poly.pdbx_seq_one_letter_code
_entity_poly.pdbx_strand_id
1 'polypeptide(L)'
;MMDLLALGRSGVLAFQNALNATGDNVANADTPGYVRRRAVLATMPAGRGGPLERASLSGAGVRTGGVVRDVDALKANAARVASGDQARLGARLDWLERLESLSTTAAVATRLGAFFDAGTALAAAPTQGAARIAFLNAADDAANGFNSLGGDLDNLEQDIRAEAALSARRVNDLAAALAKVNEQLRRGDEGDTAANGLLDNRDSLLRDLADEVRISISEGRRGAVEVKLGFGPSAVTIVPFAGNASRIGVAADGQTVLLNPEFDPQPLRLPASGRLAGLLEASGEIIRARAALDGQASQFASLINDWHAQGIDGAGQPGTAIFATTGIGSTVGKANAGSAPVDVVLADGSVPDPSGYRLLADAAGFTLVRGDGSASVTGTSPLLLDGLTVTIGAGAVAGDQWDLQPLGGARGLSLRPLAPGQVAAAGRWQVDGPPDATRLPTIADDATALALPGGDTTPPPWRITLVPGGLAEVRDPSGVTLLATVPADGSLIEGPGLRFTVPAGADGTIFRIAPTPAGAQDNRGALALAARRAQPGPNGGLEAQLDAELAGIGSRVADTRRLEAAAAALKEDTGRANDAVSGVDLEREAAELTRLQAAYRANAQVVGVARDLLDQILGLTR
;
A
#
# COMPACT_ATOMS: atom_id res chain seq x y z
N MET A 1 -52.72 -56.46 19.76
CA MET A 1 -52.14 -56.96 18.49
C MET A 1 -51.93 -55.85 17.48
N MET A 2 -52.95 -55.02 17.18
CA MET A 2 -52.78 -53.76 16.42
C MET A 2 -51.65 -52.87 16.96
N ASP A 3 -51.44 -52.87 18.28
CA ASP A 3 -50.41 -52.10 18.97
C ASP A 3 -48.97 -52.56 18.65
N LEU A 4 -48.71 -53.87 18.52
CA LEU A 4 -47.37 -54.39 18.17
C LEU A 4 -47.01 -54.13 16.70
N LEU A 5 -48.00 -54.24 15.81
CA LEU A 5 -47.83 -53.93 14.39
C LEU A 5 -47.60 -52.43 14.18
N ALA A 6 -48.33 -51.57 14.89
CA ALA A 6 -48.14 -50.12 14.86
C ALA A 6 -46.77 -49.71 15.44
N LEU A 7 -46.35 -50.33 16.54
CA LEU A 7 -45.03 -50.14 17.14
C LEU A 7 -43.91 -50.54 16.17
N GLY A 8 -43.98 -51.77 15.62
CA GLY A 8 -42.98 -52.28 14.68
C GLY A 8 -42.93 -51.46 13.39
N ARG A 9 -44.08 -51.07 12.82
CA ARG A 9 -44.14 -50.23 11.61
C ARG A 9 -43.54 -48.85 11.86
N SER A 10 -43.88 -48.20 12.97
CA SER A 10 -43.37 -46.88 13.31
C SER A 10 -41.84 -46.91 13.56
N GLY A 11 -41.34 -47.95 14.23
CA GLY A 11 -39.91 -48.22 14.41
C GLY A 11 -39.16 -48.44 13.09
N VAL A 12 -39.67 -49.31 12.22
CA VAL A 12 -39.07 -49.60 10.90
C VAL A 12 -38.92 -48.32 10.06
N LEU A 13 -39.99 -47.52 9.96
CA LEU A 13 -39.95 -46.26 9.19
C LEU A 13 -39.00 -45.24 9.80
N ALA A 14 -38.96 -45.15 11.13
CA ALA A 14 -38.10 -44.21 11.83
C ALA A 14 -36.61 -44.53 11.64
N PHE A 15 -36.23 -45.81 11.78
CA PHE A 15 -34.86 -46.26 11.55
C PHE A 15 -34.49 -46.29 10.06
N GLN A 16 -35.44 -46.49 9.14
CA GLN A 16 -35.19 -46.33 7.71
C GLN A 16 -34.79 -44.89 7.37
N ASN A 17 -35.50 -43.89 7.91
CA ASN A 17 -35.15 -42.49 7.71
C ASN A 17 -33.79 -42.14 8.33
N ALA A 18 -33.45 -42.71 9.49
CA ALA A 18 -32.14 -42.56 10.10
C ALA A 18 -31.03 -43.19 9.24
N LEU A 19 -31.24 -44.41 8.71
CA LEU A 19 -30.31 -45.07 7.79
C LEU A 19 -30.08 -44.25 6.52
N ASN A 20 -31.14 -43.66 5.95
CA ASN A 20 -31.02 -42.79 4.78
C ASN A 20 -30.18 -41.54 5.10
N ALA A 21 -30.43 -40.88 6.24
CA ALA A 21 -29.65 -39.69 6.64
C ALA A 21 -28.16 -40.01 6.85
N THR A 22 -27.84 -41.13 7.49
CA THR A 22 -26.45 -41.59 7.66
C THR A 22 -25.83 -42.03 6.32
N GLY A 23 -26.60 -42.67 5.44
CA GLY A 23 -26.17 -43.00 4.08
C GLY A 23 -25.85 -41.75 3.25
N ASP A 24 -26.67 -40.71 3.36
CA ASP A 24 -26.43 -39.40 2.73
C ASP A 24 -25.16 -38.74 3.26
N ASN A 25 -24.91 -38.82 4.57
CA ASN A 25 -23.66 -38.31 5.16
C ASN A 25 -22.44 -39.02 4.57
N VAL A 26 -22.44 -40.36 4.55
CA VAL A 26 -21.33 -41.15 3.99
C VAL A 26 -21.13 -40.84 2.51
N ALA A 27 -22.21 -40.74 1.73
CA ALA A 27 -22.14 -40.42 0.31
C ALA A 27 -21.59 -39.02 0.02
N ASN A 28 -21.73 -38.08 0.96
CA ASN A 28 -21.28 -36.70 0.83
C ASN A 28 -20.12 -36.35 1.77
N ALA A 29 -19.44 -37.35 2.35
CA ALA A 29 -18.38 -37.12 3.33
C ALA A 29 -17.23 -36.27 2.76
N ASP A 30 -16.94 -36.46 1.47
CA ASP A 30 -15.90 -35.72 0.75
C ASP A 30 -16.42 -34.48 0.02
N THR A 31 -17.72 -34.14 0.15
CA THR A 31 -18.31 -32.97 -0.50
C THR A 31 -18.00 -31.72 0.32
N PRO A 32 -17.22 -30.74 -0.20
CA PRO A 32 -16.87 -29.55 0.57
C PRO A 32 -18.10 -28.76 1.01
N GLY A 33 -18.14 -28.37 2.29
CA GLY A 33 -19.23 -27.59 2.86
C GLY A 33 -20.51 -28.39 3.18
N TYR A 34 -20.51 -29.71 2.98
CA TYR A 34 -21.59 -30.57 3.46
C TYR A 34 -21.61 -30.59 4.99
N VAL A 35 -22.80 -30.41 5.57
CA VAL A 35 -23.00 -30.50 7.02
C VAL A 35 -23.69 -31.80 7.37
N ARG A 36 -23.12 -32.51 8.35
CA ARG A 36 -23.64 -33.75 8.92
C ARG A 36 -25.10 -33.60 9.33
N ARG A 37 -25.89 -34.60 8.97
CA ARG A 37 -27.34 -34.65 9.22
C ARG A 37 -27.69 -35.79 10.16
N ARG A 38 -28.68 -35.57 11.01
CA ARG A 38 -29.16 -36.57 11.97
C ARG A 38 -30.68 -36.63 11.98
N ALA A 39 -31.22 -37.84 11.94
CA ALA A 39 -32.65 -38.06 12.14
C ALA A 39 -33.00 -37.92 13.62
N VAL A 40 -33.90 -37.00 13.95
CA VAL A 40 -34.41 -36.84 15.32
C VAL A 40 -35.57 -37.79 15.53
N LEU A 41 -35.42 -38.70 16.49
CA LEU A 41 -36.46 -39.64 16.87
C LEU A 41 -37.26 -39.05 18.04
N ALA A 42 -38.59 -39.08 17.93
CA ALA A 42 -39.51 -38.62 18.98
C ALA A 42 -40.55 -39.70 19.25
N THR A 43 -40.96 -39.86 20.51
CA THR A 43 -42.10 -40.73 20.86
C THR A 43 -43.37 -40.18 20.20
N MET A 44 -44.25 -41.04 19.66
CA MET A 44 -45.55 -40.48 19.24
C MET A 44 -46.34 -40.04 20.49
N PRO A 45 -47.16 -38.98 20.39
CA PRO A 45 -48.02 -38.59 21.50
C PRO A 45 -49.00 -39.74 21.80
N ALA A 46 -49.07 -40.17 23.06
CA ALA A 46 -50.14 -41.07 23.50
C ALA A 46 -51.49 -40.34 23.34
N GLY A 47 -52.48 -40.99 22.74
CA GLY A 47 -53.77 -40.37 22.45
C GLY A 47 -54.40 -39.75 23.68
N ARG A 48 -54.84 -38.49 23.58
CA ARG A 48 -55.68 -37.84 24.59
C ARG A 48 -57.09 -38.43 24.45
N GLY A 49 -57.39 -39.48 25.22
CA GLY A 49 -58.74 -40.02 25.29
C GLY A 49 -59.74 -38.91 25.64
N GLY A 50 -60.88 -38.86 24.94
CA GLY A 50 -61.98 -37.97 25.29
C GLY A 50 -62.52 -38.26 26.70
N PRO A 51 -63.40 -37.42 27.27
CA PRO A 51 -63.94 -37.59 28.63
C PRO A 51 -64.63 -38.94 28.91
N LEU A 52 -64.94 -39.71 27.85
CA LEU A 52 -65.63 -41.00 27.90
C LEU A 52 -64.76 -42.18 27.42
N GLU A 53 -63.49 -41.96 27.08
CA GLU A 53 -62.56 -43.02 26.68
C GLU A 53 -61.51 -43.27 27.78
N ARG A 54 -61.33 -44.53 28.18
CA ARG A 54 -60.12 -44.93 28.91
C ARG A 54 -58.94 -44.74 27.97
N ALA A 55 -58.03 -43.82 28.34
CA ALA A 55 -56.75 -43.70 27.67
C ALA A 55 -56.05 -45.07 27.65
N SER A 56 -55.87 -45.65 26.46
CA SER A 56 -54.92 -46.75 26.28
C SER A 56 -53.52 -46.21 26.56
N LEU A 57 -53.03 -46.43 27.76
CA LEU A 57 -51.66 -46.17 28.20
C LEU A 57 -50.76 -47.30 27.69
N SER A 58 -50.58 -47.44 26.39
CA SER A 58 -49.62 -48.41 25.83
C SER A 58 -48.94 -47.90 24.56
N GLY A 59 -47.61 -47.82 24.63
CA GLY A 59 -46.69 -48.00 23.50
C GLY A 59 -46.89 -47.11 22.27
N ALA A 60 -46.83 -45.79 22.41
CA ALA A 60 -46.99 -44.86 21.28
C ALA A 60 -45.88 -44.92 20.21
N GLY A 61 -44.99 -45.92 20.19
CA GLY A 61 -43.97 -46.06 19.14
C GLY A 61 -43.06 -44.84 18.98
N VAL A 62 -42.42 -44.76 17.82
CA VAL A 62 -41.47 -43.69 17.49
C VAL A 62 -41.80 -43.10 16.13
N ARG A 63 -41.69 -41.78 16.00
CA ARG A 63 -41.77 -41.08 14.73
C ARG A 63 -40.48 -40.29 14.51
N THR A 64 -40.12 -40.07 13.25
CA THR A 64 -39.09 -39.11 12.90
C THR A 64 -39.66 -37.70 13.04
N GLY A 65 -39.08 -36.90 13.95
CA GLY A 65 -39.37 -35.48 14.08
C GLY A 65 -38.77 -34.62 12.97
N GLY A 66 -37.94 -35.22 12.09
CA GLY A 66 -37.29 -34.58 10.96
C GLY A 66 -35.81 -34.99 10.85
N VAL A 67 -35.15 -34.53 9.78
CA VAL A 67 -33.69 -34.59 9.64
C VAL A 67 -33.14 -33.19 9.92
N VAL A 68 -32.29 -33.06 10.93
CA VAL A 68 -31.68 -31.79 11.32
C VAL A 68 -30.19 -31.78 10.98
N ARG A 69 -29.65 -30.59 10.70
CA ARG A 69 -28.21 -30.36 10.52
C ARG A 69 -27.55 -30.24 11.89
N ASP A 70 -26.41 -30.90 12.10
CA ASP A 70 -25.62 -30.75 13.32
C ASP A 70 -24.70 -29.53 13.16
N VAL A 71 -25.12 -28.38 13.72
CA VAL A 71 -24.39 -27.11 13.63
C VAL A 71 -24.26 -26.48 15.01
N ASP A 72 -23.07 -25.92 15.28
CA ASP A 72 -22.84 -25.03 16.42
C ASP A 72 -22.52 -23.62 15.90
N ALA A 73 -23.45 -22.69 16.10
CA ALA A 73 -23.34 -21.34 15.57
C ALA A 73 -22.15 -20.56 16.15
N LEU A 74 -21.75 -20.83 17.40
CA LEU A 74 -20.63 -20.17 18.05
C LEU A 74 -19.31 -20.65 17.45
N LYS A 75 -19.17 -21.97 17.25
CA LYS A 75 -17.98 -22.56 16.61
C LYS A 75 -17.86 -22.15 15.14
N ALA A 76 -18.96 -22.16 14.40
CA ALA A 76 -18.99 -21.70 13.02
C ALA A 76 -18.61 -20.22 12.90
N ASN A 77 -19.05 -19.37 13.83
CA ASN A 77 -18.65 -17.97 13.88
C ASN A 77 -17.17 -17.82 14.25
N ALA A 78 -16.65 -18.58 15.23
CA ALA A 78 -15.24 -18.56 15.59
C ALA A 78 -14.34 -18.96 14.41
N ALA A 79 -14.70 -20.01 13.67
CA ALA A 79 -13.99 -20.42 12.45
C ALA A 79 -14.00 -19.33 11.37
N ARG A 80 -15.14 -18.68 11.11
CA ARG A 80 -15.21 -17.56 10.15
C ARG A 80 -14.34 -16.38 10.56
N VAL A 81 -14.33 -16.01 11.84
CA VAL A 81 -13.49 -14.91 12.34
C VAL A 81 -12.01 -15.24 12.18
N ALA A 82 -11.59 -16.43 12.61
CA ALA A 82 -10.19 -16.85 12.48
C ALA A 82 -9.74 -16.93 11.02
N SER A 83 -10.62 -17.40 10.13
CA SER A 83 -10.35 -17.44 8.68
C SER A 83 -10.18 -16.05 8.08
N GLY A 84 -11.08 -15.11 8.40
CA GLY A 84 -10.97 -13.72 7.95
C GLY A 84 -9.72 -13.01 8.49
N ASP A 85 -9.32 -13.26 9.73
CA ASP A 85 -8.11 -12.67 10.32
C ASP A 85 -6.83 -13.22 9.67
N GLN A 86 -6.80 -14.52 9.37
CA GLN A 86 -5.71 -15.14 8.61
C GLN A 86 -5.67 -14.60 7.17
N ALA A 87 -6.82 -14.47 6.49
CA ALA A 87 -6.89 -13.92 5.14
C ALA A 87 -6.40 -12.46 5.06
N ARG A 88 -6.73 -11.64 6.07
CA ARG A 88 -6.19 -10.27 6.22
C ARG A 88 -4.66 -10.30 6.31
N LEU A 89 -4.12 -11.10 7.23
CA LEU A 89 -2.68 -11.12 7.51
C LEU A 89 -1.88 -11.72 6.36
N GLY A 90 -2.40 -12.76 5.70
CA GLY A 90 -1.80 -13.35 4.50
C GLY A 90 -1.74 -12.34 3.35
N ALA A 91 -2.85 -11.69 3.03
CA ALA A 91 -2.87 -10.67 1.97
C ALA A 91 -1.94 -9.49 2.29
N ARG A 92 -1.90 -9.04 3.55
CA ARG A 92 -0.96 -7.99 3.98
C ARG A 92 0.49 -8.45 3.83
N LEU A 93 0.81 -9.68 4.23
CA LEU A 93 2.16 -10.24 4.16
C LEU A 93 2.66 -10.33 2.71
N ASP A 94 1.85 -10.88 1.80
CA ASP A 94 2.20 -11.05 0.38
C ASP A 94 2.66 -9.72 -0.25
N TRP A 95 1.94 -8.63 0.06
CA TRP A 95 2.25 -7.31 -0.48
C TRP A 95 3.40 -6.60 0.24
N LEU A 96 3.57 -6.83 1.55
CA LEU A 96 4.73 -6.33 2.28
C LEU A 96 6.03 -7.01 1.85
N GLU A 97 5.99 -8.31 1.52
CA GLU A 97 7.15 -9.03 0.98
C GLU A 97 7.54 -8.53 -0.41
N ARG A 98 6.56 -8.17 -1.26
CA ARG A 98 6.83 -7.51 -2.55
C ARG A 98 7.47 -6.14 -2.36
N LEU A 99 6.95 -5.34 -1.43
CA LEU A 99 7.53 -4.05 -1.06
C LEU A 99 8.97 -4.20 -0.54
N GLU A 100 9.22 -5.17 0.35
CA GLU A 100 10.57 -5.48 0.85
C GLU A 100 11.50 -5.90 -0.29
N SER A 101 11.07 -6.80 -1.17
CA SER A 101 11.85 -7.26 -2.32
C SER A 101 12.29 -6.09 -3.19
N LEU A 102 11.37 -5.20 -3.59
CA LEU A 102 11.70 -4.02 -4.40
C LEU A 102 12.71 -3.10 -3.71
N SER A 103 12.53 -2.92 -2.40
CA SER A 103 13.38 -2.04 -1.61
C SER A 103 14.79 -2.61 -1.40
N THR A 104 14.95 -3.95 -1.38
CA THR A 104 16.26 -4.61 -1.34
C THR A 104 16.98 -4.62 -2.70
N THR A 105 16.25 -4.60 -3.81
CA THR A 105 16.83 -4.60 -5.17
C THR A 105 17.30 -3.22 -5.65
N ALA A 106 16.81 -2.14 -5.04
CA ALA A 106 17.16 -0.76 -5.38
C ALA A 106 17.92 -0.08 -4.23
N ALA A 107 19.24 -0.30 -4.13
CA ALA A 107 20.04 0.43 -3.15
C ALA A 107 20.32 1.86 -3.65
N VAL A 108 19.29 2.72 -3.60
CA VAL A 108 19.43 4.18 -3.72
C VAL A 108 20.55 4.67 -2.79
N ALA A 109 20.68 4.05 -1.61
CA ALA A 109 21.79 4.26 -0.68
C ALA A 109 23.18 4.00 -1.31
N THR A 110 23.37 2.91 -2.07
CA THR A 110 24.63 2.63 -2.76
C THR A 110 24.95 3.70 -3.81
N ARG A 111 23.94 4.14 -4.57
CA ARG A 111 24.13 5.19 -5.58
C ARG A 111 24.42 6.56 -4.96
N LEU A 112 23.76 6.88 -3.85
CA LEU A 112 24.07 8.08 -3.05
C LEU A 112 25.48 8.02 -2.48
N GLY A 113 25.92 6.86 -1.99
CA GLY A 113 27.29 6.65 -1.54
C GLY A 113 28.29 6.94 -2.66
N ALA A 114 28.07 6.36 -3.84
CA ALA A 114 28.91 6.60 -5.03
C ALA A 114 28.92 8.08 -5.46
N PHE A 115 27.79 8.78 -5.36
CA PHE A 115 27.70 10.22 -5.62
C PHE A 115 28.60 11.04 -4.68
N PHE A 116 28.52 10.79 -3.36
CA PHE A 116 29.36 11.52 -2.40
C PHE A 116 30.84 11.15 -2.52
N ASP A 117 31.15 9.90 -2.87
CA ASP A 117 32.53 9.46 -3.13
C ASP A 117 33.09 10.16 -4.38
N ALA A 118 32.27 10.34 -5.43
CA ALA A 118 32.63 11.14 -6.60
C ALA A 118 32.83 12.63 -6.24
N GLY A 119 32.04 13.17 -5.31
CA GLY A 119 32.26 14.51 -4.73
C GLY A 119 33.60 14.64 -4.01
N THR A 120 34.02 13.61 -3.29
CA THR A 120 35.32 13.55 -2.61
C THR A 120 36.47 13.49 -3.63
N ALA A 121 36.31 12.71 -4.71
CA ALA A 121 37.27 12.68 -5.81
C ALA A 121 37.35 14.04 -6.54
N LEU A 122 36.22 14.73 -6.71
CA LEU A 122 36.18 16.09 -7.25
C LEU A 122 36.95 17.08 -6.35
N ALA A 123 36.84 16.95 -5.03
CA ALA A 123 37.59 17.78 -4.09
C ALA A 123 39.12 17.55 -4.16
N ALA A 124 39.57 16.35 -4.51
CA ALA A 124 40.99 16.06 -4.72
C ALA A 124 41.54 16.65 -6.03
N ALA A 125 40.67 16.89 -7.02
CA ALA A 125 41.05 17.34 -8.36
C ALA A 125 40.03 18.33 -8.98
N PRO A 126 39.80 19.51 -8.36
CA PRO A 126 38.69 20.41 -8.68
C PRO A 126 38.76 21.04 -10.09
N THR A 127 39.94 21.06 -10.70
CA THR A 127 40.17 21.61 -12.06
C THR A 127 40.21 20.54 -13.15
N GLN A 128 40.18 19.25 -12.79
CA GLN A 128 40.23 18.16 -13.78
C GLN A 128 38.86 17.91 -14.41
N GLY A 129 38.78 18.00 -15.73
CA GLY A 129 37.55 17.73 -16.49
C GLY A 129 37.02 16.31 -16.26
N ALA A 130 37.90 15.30 -16.17
CA ALA A 130 37.51 13.92 -15.92
C ALA A 130 36.80 13.73 -14.56
N ALA A 131 37.27 14.40 -13.50
CA ALA A 131 36.64 14.34 -12.18
C ALA A 131 35.24 14.97 -12.18
N ARG A 132 35.07 16.08 -12.92
CA ARG A 132 33.78 16.75 -13.10
C ARG A 132 32.78 15.90 -13.89
N ILE A 133 33.24 15.22 -14.94
CA ILE A 133 32.41 14.26 -15.70
C ILE A 133 31.99 13.10 -14.81
N ALA A 134 32.93 12.51 -14.06
CA ALA A 134 32.61 11.41 -13.14
C ALA A 134 31.58 11.82 -12.07
N PHE A 135 31.70 13.04 -11.53
CA PHE A 135 30.73 13.60 -10.59
C PHE A 135 29.34 13.74 -11.22
N LEU A 136 29.24 14.30 -12.42
CA LEU A 136 27.96 14.46 -13.12
C LEU A 136 27.31 13.10 -13.46
N ASN A 137 28.09 12.11 -13.87
CA ASN A 137 27.57 10.76 -14.10
C ASN A 137 27.02 10.14 -12.81
N ALA A 138 27.75 10.28 -11.69
CA ALA A 138 27.27 9.77 -10.40
C ALA A 138 26.02 10.52 -9.91
N ALA A 139 25.90 11.82 -10.22
CA ALA A 139 24.71 12.62 -9.94
C ALA A 139 23.50 12.14 -10.74
N ASP A 140 23.68 11.85 -12.03
CA ASP A 140 22.65 11.28 -12.90
C ASP A 140 22.23 9.88 -12.42
N ASP A 141 23.19 9.02 -12.10
CA ASP A 141 22.94 7.68 -11.57
C ASP A 141 22.11 7.69 -10.27
N ALA A 142 22.41 8.65 -9.37
CA ALA A 142 21.65 8.84 -8.14
C ALA A 142 20.20 9.25 -8.44
N ALA A 143 19.97 10.24 -9.31
CA ALA A 143 18.63 10.65 -9.74
C ALA A 143 17.86 9.49 -10.39
N ASN A 144 18.51 8.75 -11.29
CA ASN A 144 17.94 7.55 -11.92
C ASN A 144 17.59 6.46 -10.89
N GLY A 145 18.33 6.37 -9.78
CA GLY A 145 18.02 5.46 -8.68
C GLY A 145 16.68 5.78 -8.04
N PHE A 146 16.45 7.04 -7.68
CA PHE A 146 15.17 7.51 -7.16
C PHE A 146 14.03 7.32 -8.18
N ASN A 147 14.25 7.69 -9.44
CA ASN A 147 13.25 7.55 -10.51
C ASN A 147 12.79 6.10 -10.72
N SER A 148 13.75 5.16 -10.67
CA SER A 148 13.50 3.74 -10.87
C SER A 148 12.67 3.19 -9.72
N LEU A 149 13.12 3.40 -8.48
CA LEU A 149 12.39 2.93 -7.30
C LEU A 149 11.01 3.59 -7.16
N GLY A 150 10.90 4.89 -7.48
CA GLY A 150 9.61 5.57 -7.54
C GLY A 150 8.67 4.92 -8.56
N GLY A 151 9.20 4.50 -9.72
CA GLY A 151 8.42 3.84 -10.77
C GLY A 151 7.95 2.44 -10.35
N ASP A 152 8.83 1.70 -9.67
CA ASP A 152 8.50 0.39 -9.13
C ASP A 152 7.43 0.48 -8.04
N LEU A 153 7.49 1.50 -7.18
CA LEU A 153 6.45 1.77 -6.17
C LEU A 153 5.12 2.22 -6.80
N ASP A 154 5.14 3.06 -7.84
CA ASP A 154 3.94 3.42 -8.60
C ASP A 154 3.26 2.18 -9.21
N ASN A 155 4.04 1.26 -9.78
CA ASN A 155 3.53 0.00 -10.33
C ASN A 155 2.94 -0.89 -9.23
N LEU A 156 3.64 -1.03 -8.10
CA LEU A 156 3.17 -1.81 -6.96
C LEU A 156 1.85 -1.24 -6.39
N GLU A 157 1.72 0.08 -6.32
CA GLU A 157 0.49 0.79 -5.90
C GLU A 157 -0.67 0.53 -6.88
N GLN A 158 -0.41 0.52 -8.19
CA GLN A 158 -1.42 0.18 -9.19
C GLN A 158 -1.88 -1.27 -9.10
N ASP A 159 -0.95 -2.21 -8.92
CA ASP A 159 -1.25 -3.63 -8.86
C ASP A 159 -2.08 -3.96 -7.60
N ILE A 160 -1.71 -3.41 -6.43
CA ILE A 160 -2.48 -3.65 -5.20
C ILE A 160 -3.87 -3.02 -5.26
N ARG A 161 -4.02 -1.87 -5.91
CA ARG A 161 -5.32 -1.24 -6.16
C ARG A 161 -6.20 -2.12 -7.05
N ALA A 162 -5.64 -2.69 -8.10
CA ALA A 162 -6.35 -3.63 -8.96
C ALA A 162 -6.79 -4.88 -8.18
N GLU A 163 -5.93 -5.42 -7.32
CA GLU A 163 -6.25 -6.57 -6.48
C GLU A 163 -7.34 -6.26 -5.44
N ALA A 164 -7.30 -5.10 -4.81
CA ALA A 164 -8.34 -4.63 -3.89
C ALA A 164 -9.69 -4.45 -4.61
N ALA A 165 -9.68 -3.91 -5.82
CA ALA A 165 -10.88 -3.79 -6.65
C ALA A 165 -11.46 -5.16 -7.04
N LEU A 166 -10.61 -6.17 -7.31
CA LEU A 166 -11.05 -7.55 -7.56
C LEU A 166 -11.66 -8.20 -6.30
N SER A 167 -11.05 -7.99 -5.12
CA SER A 167 -11.61 -8.46 -3.84
C SER A 167 -12.98 -7.84 -3.58
N ALA A 168 -13.16 -6.53 -3.79
CA ALA A 168 -14.47 -5.88 -3.68
C ALA A 168 -15.52 -6.43 -4.66
N ARG A 169 -15.13 -6.76 -5.91
CA ARG A 169 -16.02 -7.45 -6.86
C ARG A 169 -16.42 -8.84 -6.35
N ARG A 170 -15.49 -9.60 -5.79
CA ARG A 170 -15.77 -10.91 -5.21
C ARG A 170 -16.77 -10.84 -4.06
N VAL A 171 -16.65 -9.83 -3.19
CA VAL A 171 -17.63 -9.54 -2.14
C VAL A 171 -19.02 -9.30 -2.74
N ASN A 172 -19.13 -8.50 -3.80
CA ASN A 172 -20.41 -8.21 -4.46
C ASN A 172 -21.04 -9.47 -5.06
N ASP A 173 -20.25 -10.33 -5.69
CA ASP A 173 -20.73 -11.58 -6.29
C ASP A 173 -21.21 -12.57 -5.23
N LEU A 174 -20.47 -12.74 -4.14
CA LEU A 174 -20.84 -13.57 -2.99
C LEU A 174 -22.12 -13.05 -2.30
N ALA A 175 -22.22 -11.73 -2.11
CA ALA A 175 -23.40 -11.09 -1.52
C ALA A 175 -24.64 -11.28 -2.40
N ALA A 176 -24.51 -11.15 -3.73
CA ALA A 176 -25.60 -11.39 -4.68
C ALA A 176 -26.03 -12.86 -4.70
N ALA A 177 -25.08 -13.80 -4.69
CA ALA A 177 -25.37 -15.23 -4.58
C ALA A 177 -26.12 -15.55 -3.28
N LEU A 178 -25.71 -14.96 -2.16
CA LEU A 178 -26.36 -15.15 -0.86
C LEU A 178 -27.79 -14.56 -0.84
N ALA A 179 -28.02 -13.41 -1.47
CA ALA A 179 -29.35 -12.82 -1.61
C ALA A 179 -30.30 -13.76 -2.40
N LYS A 180 -29.80 -14.43 -3.45
CA LYS A 180 -30.55 -15.44 -4.20
C LYS A 180 -30.88 -16.67 -3.36
N VAL A 181 -29.92 -17.14 -2.54
CA VAL A 181 -30.17 -18.24 -1.60
C VAL A 181 -31.22 -17.86 -0.56
N ASN A 182 -31.18 -16.64 0.00
CA ASN A 182 -32.21 -16.12 0.90
C ASN A 182 -33.60 -16.11 0.23
N GLU A 183 -33.69 -15.70 -1.04
CA GLU A 183 -34.94 -15.73 -1.80
C GLU A 183 -35.50 -17.15 -1.95
N GLN A 184 -34.64 -18.13 -2.26
CA GLN A 184 -35.02 -19.53 -2.39
C GLN A 184 -35.47 -20.13 -1.04
N LEU A 185 -34.72 -19.89 0.04
CA LEU A 185 -35.08 -20.31 1.39
C LEU A 185 -36.41 -19.71 1.87
N ARG A 186 -36.71 -18.47 1.47
CA ARG A 186 -37.97 -17.82 1.83
C ARG A 186 -39.17 -18.40 1.08
N ARG A 187 -38.97 -18.87 -0.16
CA ARG A 187 -40.03 -19.50 -0.99
C ARG A 187 -40.32 -20.94 -0.57
N GLY A 188 -39.36 -21.65 0.03
CA GLY A 188 -39.54 -23.03 0.49
C GLY A 188 -40.47 -23.16 1.70
N ASP A 189 -41.02 -24.36 1.89
CA ASP A 189 -41.83 -24.71 3.05
C ASP A 189 -40.96 -24.93 4.31
N GLU A 190 -41.51 -24.61 5.48
CA GLU A 190 -40.81 -24.82 6.75
C GLU A 190 -40.59 -26.32 7.02
N GLY A 191 -39.33 -26.73 7.18
CA GLY A 191 -38.97 -28.11 7.47
C GLY A 191 -38.76 -28.99 6.24
N ASP A 192 -38.78 -28.43 5.03
CA ASP A 192 -38.47 -29.18 3.81
C ASP A 192 -37.00 -29.62 3.79
N THR A 193 -36.76 -30.91 3.65
CA THR A 193 -35.42 -31.50 3.50
C THR A 193 -34.68 -31.00 2.26
N ALA A 194 -35.39 -30.50 1.24
CA ALA A 194 -34.80 -29.86 0.07
C ALA A 194 -34.09 -28.53 0.42
N ALA A 195 -34.43 -27.89 1.53
CA ALA A 195 -33.77 -26.67 2.00
C ALA A 195 -32.36 -26.92 2.56
N ASN A 196 -32.01 -28.15 2.95
CA ASN A 196 -30.71 -28.45 3.54
C ASN A 196 -29.54 -28.13 2.60
N GLY A 197 -29.68 -28.44 1.31
CA GLY A 197 -28.66 -28.08 0.31
C GLY A 197 -28.50 -26.56 0.14
N LEU A 198 -29.60 -25.80 0.26
CA LEU A 198 -29.55 -24.33 0.25
C LEU A 198 -28.87 -23.78 1.50
N LEU A 199 -29.09 -24.39 2.66
CA LEU A 199 -28.42 -24.01 3.91
C LEU A 199 -26.92 -24.34 3.88
N ASP A 200 -26.53 -25.47 3.28
CA ASP A 200 -25.12 -25.82 3.07
C ASP A 200 -24.44 -24.81 2.12
N ASN A 201 -25.11 -24.45 1.01
CA ASN A 201 -24.63 -23.42 0.09
C ASN A 201 -24.53 -22.03 0.76
N ARG A 202 -25.54 -21.64 1.54
CA ARG A 202 -25.54 -20.42 2.35
C ARG A 202 -24.31 -20.36 3.25
N ASP A 203 -24.04 -21.45 3.98
CA ASP A 203 -22.94 -21.50 4.94
C ASP A 203 -21.57 -21.49 4.25
N SER A 204 -21.45 -22.05 3.04
CA SER A 204 -20.26 -21.90 2.20
C SER A 204 -20.05 -20.46 1.76
N LEU A 205 -21.09 -19.81 1.21
CA LEU A 205 -21.02 -18.40 0.80
C LEU A 205 -20.68 -17.48 1.97
N LEU A 206 -21.20 -17.76 3.17
CA LEU A 206 -20.86 -17.01 4.39
C LEU A 206 -19.40 -17.21 4.83
N ARG A 207 -18.81 -18.39 4.60
CA ARG A 207 -17.38 -18.64 4.84
C ARG A 207 -16.52 -17.87 3.83
N ASP A 208 -16.82 -18.01 2.54
CA ASP A 208 -16.09 -17.32 1.47
C ASP A 208 -16.18 -15.79 1.62
N LEU A 209 -17.35 -15.28 2.04
CA LEU A 209 -17.54 -13.85 2.31
C LEU A 209 -16.75 -13.38 3.53
N ALA A 210 -16.63 -14.21 4.57
CA ALA A 210 -15.84 -13.90 5.76
C ALA A 210 -14.33 -13.88 5.48
N ASP A 211 -13.86 -14.64 4.49
CA ASP A 211 -12.46 -14.60 4.03
C ASP A 211 -12.13 -13.27 3.34
N GLU A 212 -13.10 -12.67 2.63
CA GLU A 212 -12.89 -11.38 1.95
C GLU A 212 -13.06 -10.18 2.90
N VAL A 213 -14.08 -10.21 3.76
CA VAL A 213 -14.46 -9.07 4.61
C VAL A 213 -15.06 -9.52 5.94
N ARG A 214 -14.86 -8.71 6.98
CA ARG A 214 -15.52 -8.92 8.27
C ARG A 214 -17.03 -8.74 8.18
N ILE A 215 -17.75 -9.84 8.40
CA ILE A 215 -19.22 -9.85 8.46
C ILE A 215 -19.76 -10.12 9.86
N SER A 216 -20.95 -9.59 10.12
CA SER A 216 -21.85 -10.04 11.20
C SER A 216 -23.15 -10.55 10.59
N ILE A 217 -23.72 -11.58 11.21
CA ILE A 217 -24.83 -12.36 10.66
C ILE A 217 -25.97 -12.35 11.67
N SER A 218 -27.18 -12.04 11.20
CA SER A 218 -28.43 -12.21 11.96
C SER A 218 -29.30 -13.24 11.25
N GLU A 219 -29.70 -14.30 11.96
CA GLU A 219 -30.56 -15.33 11.39
C GLU A 219 -32.04 -14.95 11.51
N GLY A 220 -32.79 -15.15 10.43
CA GLY A 220 -34.22 -14.91 10.33
C GLY A 220 -35.02 -16.21 10.24
N ARG A 221 -36.27 -16.10 9.76
CA ARG A 221 -37.13 -17.27 9.55
C ARG A 221 -36.57 -18.15 8.42
N ARG A 222 -36.80 -19.46 8.49
CA ARG A 222 -36.46 -20.45 7.45
C ARG A 222 -34.96 -20.49 7.08
N GLY A 223 -34.09 -20.00 7.97
CA GLY A 223 -32.65 -19.94 7.74
C GLY A 223 -32.20 -18.84 6.76
N ALA A 224 -33.06 -17.89 6.38
CA ALA A 224 -32.58 -16.70 5.68
C ALA A 224 -31.71 -15.86 6.62
N VAL A 225 -30.69 -15.19 6.10
CA VAL A 225 -29.73 -14.40 6.89
C VAL A 225 -29.67 -12.95 6.46
N GLU A 226 -29.58 -12.04 7.43
CA GLU A 226 -29.12 -10.68 7.17
C GLU A 226 -27.61 -10.62 7.44
N VAL A 227 -26.85 -10.08 6.49
CA VAL A 227 -25.39 -9.90 6.61
C VAL A 227 -25.06 -8.43 6.61
N LYS A 228 -24.30 -8.01 7.63
CA LYS A 228 -23.76 -6.66 7.76
C LYS A 228 -22.24 -6.68 7.69
N LEU A 229 -21.66 -5.67 7.07
CA LEU A 229 -20.24 -5.36 7.16
C LEU A 229 -19.97 -4.71 8.53
N GLY A 230 -19.02 -5.28 9.28
CA GLY A 230 -18.65 -4.80 10.60
C GLY A 230 -19.58 -5.18 11.75
N PHE A 231 -19.46 -4.47 12.86
CA PHE A 231 -20.13 -4.76 14.12
C PHE A 231 -20.63 -3.48 14.80
N GLY A 232 -21.64 -3.63 15.67
CA GLY A 232 -22.19 -2.52 16.45
C GLY A 232 -23.04 -1.53 15.62
N PRO A 233 -23.29 -0.32 16.14
CA PRO A 233 -24.19 0.66 15.52
C PRO A 233 -23.74 1.16 14.14
N SER A 234 -22.46 0.99 13.80
CA SER A 234 -21.88 1.40 12.52
C SER A 234 -21.88 0.29 11.47
N ALA A 235 -22.43 -0.90 11.79
CA ALA A 235 -22.50 -2.01 10.85
C ALA A 235 -23.49 -1.71 9.71
N VAL A 236 -23.07 -1.96 8.47
CA VAL A 236 -23.85 -1.65 7.27
C VAL A 236 -24.40 -2.93 6.65
N THR A 237 -25.72 -3.00 6.44
CA THR A 237 -26.34 -4.15 5.78
C THR A 237 -25.93 -4.24 4.30
N ILE A 238 -25.32 -5.37 3.93
CA ILE A 238 -24.96 -5.69 2.55
C ILE A 238 -25.83 -6.77 1.95
N VAL A 239 -26.39 -7.66 2.77
CA VAL A 239 -27.38 -8.66 2.34
C VAL A 239 -28.58 -8.56 3.27
N PRO A 240 -29.72 -8.02 2.81
CA PRO A 240 -30.94 -7.99 3.60
C PRO A 240 -31.63 -9.36 3.62
N PHE A 241 -32.58 -9.55 4.54
CA PHE A 241 -33.45 -10.73 4.55
C PHE A 241 -34.26 -10.91 3.26
N ALA A 242 -34.60 -9.80 2.60
CA ALA A 242 -35.31 -9.78 1.32
C ALA A 242 -34.85 -8.58 0.48
N GLY A 243 -34.72 -8.79 -0.83
CA GLY A 243 -34.24 -7.78 -1.77
C GLY A 243 -32.85 -8.09 -2.31
N ASN A 244 -32.28 -7.12 -3.03
CA ASN A 244 -30.95 -7.25 -3.63
C ASN A 244 -29.86 -6.91 -2.61
N ALA A 245 -28.68 -7.48 -2.82
CA ALA A 245 -27.48 -7.09 -2.07
C ALA A 245 -27.01 -5.68 -2.44
N SER A 246 -26.48 -4.96 -1.46
CA SER A 246 -25.76 -3.70 -1.66
C SER A 246 -24.40 -3.98 -2.28
N ARG A 247 -23.83 -3.01 -3.02
CA ARG A 247 -22.52 -3.14 -3.63
C ARG A 247 -21.48 -2.33 -2.88
N ILE A 248 -20.24 -2.83 -2.88
CA ILE A 248 -19.07 -2.09 -2.43
C ILE A 248 -18.06 -1.89 -3.57
N GLY A 249 -17.21 -0.88 -3.44
CA GLY A 249 -16.07 -0.63 -4.32
C GLY A 249 -14.91 -0.02 -3.55
N VAL A 250 -13.76 0.07 -4.20
CA VAL A 250 -12.58 0.77 -3.66
C VAL A 250 -12.47 2.12 -4.37
N ALA A 251 -12.27 3.19 -3.61
CA ALA A 251 -12.08 4.53 -4.15
C ALA A 251 -10.75 4.65 -4.89
N ALA A 252 -10.61 5.70 -5.69
CA ALA A 252 -9.38 5.94 -6.47
C ALA A 252 -8.14 6.18 -5.59
N ASP A 253 -8.32 6.56 -4.32
CA ASP A 253 -7.23 6.67 -3.34
C ASP A 253 -6.58 5.31 -3.01
N GLY A 254 -7.26 4.19 -3.29
CA GLY A 254 -6.79 2.84 -2.98
C GLY A 254 -6.82 2.48 -1.50
N GLN A 255 -7.50 3.27 -0.67
CA GLN A 255 -7.57 3.10 0.79
C GLN A 255 -9.00 3.13 1.33
N THR A 256 -9.89 3.85 0.66
CA THR A 256 -11.28 4.01 1.09
C THR A 256 -12.17 3.01 0.38
N VAL A 257 -13.07 2.38 1.13
CA VAL A 257 -14.15 1.57 0.54
C VAL A 257 -15.44 2.36 0.50
N LEU A 258 -16.16 2.21 -0.60
CA LEU A 258 -17.37 2.93 -0.92
C LEU A 258 -18.54 1.96 -0.95
N LEU A 259 -19.65 2.32 -0.30
CA LEU A 259 -20.95 1.69 -0.48
C LEU A 259 -21.66 2.32 -1.69
N ASN A 260 -22.31 1.51 -2.50
CA ASN A 260 -23.05 1.92 -3.71
C ASN A 260 -22.23 2.83 -4.65
N PRO A 261 -21.01 2.43 -5.05
CA PRO A 261 -20.06 3.28 -5.76
C PRO A 261 -20.59 3.83 -7.09
N GLU A 262 -21.56 3.16 -7.73
CA GLU A 262 -22.10 3.58 -9.03
C GLU A 262 -23.25 4.60 -8.97
N PHE A 263 -23.90 4.80 -7.82
CA PHE A 263 -25.11 5.63 -7.71
C PHE A 263 -25.01 6.71 -6.63
N ASP A 264 -24.67 6.34 -5.40
CA ASP A 264 -24.56 7.25 -4.25
C ASP A 264 -23.37 6.78 -3.39
N PRO A 265 -22.14 7.13 -3.78
CA PRO A 265 -20.93 6.61 -3.13
C PRO A 265 -20.80 7.14 -1.70
N GLN A 266 -20.94 6.26 -0.72
CA GLN A 266 -20.76 6.60 0.69
C GLN A 266 -19.48 5.95 1.25
N PRO A 267 -18.57 6.71 1.87
CA PRO A 267 -17.36 6.15 2.44
C PRO A 267 -17.69 5.24 3.64
N LEU A 268 -17.11 4.05 3.63
CA LEU A 268 -17.27 3.03 4.65
C LEU A 268 -15.95 2.85 5.41
N ARG A 269 -16.04 2.85 6.73
CA ARG A 269 -14.94 2.36 7.57
C ARG A 269 -14.99 0.85 7.59
N LEU A 270 -14.08 0.23 6.84
CA LEU A 270 -13.95 -1.21 6.85
C LEU A 270 -13.46 -1.71 8.22
N PRO A 271 -13.99 -2.83 8.70
CA PRO A 271 -13.44 -3.49 9.88
C PRO A 271 -12.07 -4.11 9.56
N ALA A 272 -11.24 -4.26 10.58
CA ALA A 272 -9.88 -4.77 10.45
C ALA A 272 -9.81 -6.30 10.25
N SER A 273 -10.56 -6.91 9.33
CA SER A 273 -10.48 -8.36 9.06
C SER A 273 -11.01 -8.69 7.66
N GLY A 274 -10.54 -9.82 7.11
CA GLY A 274 -10.72 -10.22 5.71
C GLY A 274 -9.60 -9.73 4.79
N ARG A 275 -9.47 -10.39 3.64
CA ARG A 275 -8.48 -10.10 2.60
C ARG A 275 -8.49 -8.63 2.16
N LEU A 276 -9.67 -8.03 1.96
CA LEU A 276 -9.78 -6.64 1.52
C LEU A 276 -9.13 -5.68 2.53
N ALA A 277 -9.32 -5.91 3.83
CA ALA A 277 -8.66 -5.09 4.86
C ALA A 277 -7.13 -5.21 4.80
N GLY A 278 -6.61 -6.42 4.58
CA GLY A 278 -5.17 -6.67 4.43
C GLY A 278 -4.55 -5.94 3.24
N LEU A 279 -5.27 -5.92 2.11
CA LEU A 279 -4.87 -5.18 0.91
C LEU A 279 -4.84 -3.66 1.14
N LEU A 280 -5.84 -3.10 1.83
CA LEU A 280 -5.88 -1.66 2.14
C LEU A 280 -4.79 -1.27 3.16
N GLU A 281 -4.52 -2.13 4.14
CA GLU A 281 -3.43 -1.93 5.10
C GLU A 281 -2.07 -1.92 4.40
N ALA A 282 -1.80 -2.89 3.52
CA ALA A 282 -0.57 -2.93 2.74
C ALA A 282 -0.47 -1.77 1.73
N SER A 283 -1.58 -1.37 1.11
CA SER A 283 -1.67 -0.19 0.23
C SER A 283 -1.21 1.07 0.98
N GLY A 284 -1.62 1.24 2.24
CA GLY A 284 -1.14 2.34 3.07
C GLY A 284 0.33 2.28 3.49
N GLU A 285 0.95 1.11 3.51
CA GLU A 285 2.41 0.98 3.71
C GLU A 285 3.16 1.37 2.44
N ILE A 286 2.67 0.96 1.26
CA ILE A 286 3.26 1.29 -0.05
C ILE A 286 3.20 2.81 -0.29
N ILE A 287 2.05 3.44 -0.04
CA ILE A 287 1.87 4.90 -0.18
C ILE A 287 2.82 5.66 0.77
N ARG A 288 3.01 5.16 2.00
CA ARG A 288 3.97 5.75 2.93
C ARG A 288 5.41 5.60 2.47
N ALA A 289 5.79 4.44 1.96
CA ALA A 289 7.14 4.22 1.40
C ALA A 289 7.41 5.15 0.22
N ARG A 290 6.42 5.34 -0.67
CA ARG A 290 6.48 6.30 -1.78
C ARG A 290 6.64 7.73 -1.30
N ALA A 291 5.82 8.17 -0.35
CA ALA A 291 5.92 9.52 0.22
C ALA A 291 7.26 9.77 0.93
N ALA A 292 7.80 8.76 1.62
CA ALA A 292 9.13 8.83 2.23
C ALA A 292 10.22 9.01 1.17
N LEU A 293 10.17 8.24 0.07
CA LEU A 293 11.09 8.35 -1.05
C LEU A 293 11.00 9.72 -1.74
N ASP A 294 9.78 10.23 -1.95
CA ASP A 294 9.54 11.56 -2.54
C ASP A 294 10.13 12.68 -1.66
N GLY A 295 9.97 12.55 -0.35
CA GLY A 295 10.57 13.47 0.63
C GLY A 295 12.09 13.43 0.61
N GLN A 296 12.69 12.24 0.54
CA GLN A 296 14.14 12.04 0.45
C GLN A 296 14.71 12.58 -0.86
N ALA A 297 14.05 12.36 -2.00
CA ALA A 297 14.46 12.90 -3.29
C ALA A 297 14.44 14.44 -3.28
N SER A 298 13.40 15.04 -2.70
CA SER A 298 13.28 16.49 -2.54
C SER A 298 14.36 17.05 -1.62
N GLN A 299 14.64 16.37 -0.50
CA GLN A 299 15.71 16.75 0.42
C GLN A 299 17.09 16.66 -0.25
N PHE A 300 17.37 15.59 -0.98
CA PHE A 300 18.60 15.40 -1.72
C PHE A 300 18.79 16.53 -2.75
N ALA A 301 17.79 16.80 -3.59
CA ALA A 301 17.86 17.88 -4.57
C ALA A 301 18.12 19.24 -3.93
N SER A 302 17.39 19.59 -2.86
CA SER A 302 17.57 20.87 -2.15
C SER A 302 18.98 20.98 -1.57
N LEU A 303 19.45 19.96 -0.85
CA LEU A 303 20.75 19.94 -0.19
C LEU A 303 21.90 20.12 -1.19
N ILE A 304 21.80 19.50 -2.36
CA ILE A 304 22.82 19.62 -3.40
C ILE A 304 22.71 20.93 -4.17
N ASN A 305 21.49 21.40 -4.46
CA ASN A 305 21.29 22.70 -5.10
C ASN A 305 21.80 23.85 -4.23
N ASP A 306 21.50 23.83 -2.93
CA ASP A 306 21.97 24.81 -1.94
C ASP A 306 23.49 24.78 -1.82
N TRP A 307 24.09 23.59 -1.81
CA TRP A 307 25.54 23.44 -1.83
C TRP A 307 26.16 24.04 -3.10
N HIS A 308 25.62 23.72 -4.27
CA HIS A 308 26.20 24.16 -5.53
C HIS A 308 26.09 25.67 -5.70
N ALA A 309 24.98 26.28 -5.26
CA ALA A 309 24.77 27.72 -5.29
C ALA A 309 25.77 28.52 -4.43
N GLN A 310 26.36 27.91 -3.40
CA GLN A 310 27.37 28.53 -2.53
C GLN A 310 28.79 28.48 -3.12
N GLY A 311 28.99 27.70 -4.19
CA GLY A 311 30.27 27.57 -4.88
C GLY A 311 30.37 28.45 -6.12
N ILE A 312 31.54 28.41 -6.74
CA ILE A 312 31.78 28.95 -8.08
C ILE A 312 32.32 27.88 -9.03
N ASP A 313 31.95 28.03 -10.30
CA ASP A 313 32.35 27.15 -11.39
C ASP A 313 33.77 27.44 -11.91
N GLY A 314 34.19 26.70 -12.94
CA GLY A 314 35.51 26.88 -13.55
C GLY A 314 35.74 28.25 -14.20
N ALA A 315 34.67 28.98 -14.52
CA ALA A 315 34.68 30.33 -15.08
C ALA A 315 34.54 31.42 -13.99
N GLY A 316 34.45 31.03 -12.71
CA GLY A 316 34.27 31.96 -11.59
C GLY A 316 32.83 32.47 -11.42
N GLN A 317 31.85 31.83 -12.06
CA GLN A 317 30.44 32.17 -11.91
C GLN A 317 29.81 31.38 -10.77
N PRO A 318 28.83 31.94 -10.04
CA PRO A 318 28.07 31.20 -9.03
C PRO A 318 27.43 29.94 -9.61
N GLY A 319 27.39 28.86 -8.84
CA GLY A 319 26.71 27.64 -9.24
C GLY A 319 25.20 27.84 -9.40
N THR A 320 24.61 27.14 -10.36
CA THR A 320 23.16 27.09 -10.59
C THR A 320 22.56 25.82 -9.96
N ALA A 321 21.24 25.66 -9.93
CA ALA A 321 20.66 24.38 -9.48
C ALA A 321 21.16 23.22 -10.38
N ILE A 322 21.60 22.13 -9.75
CA ILE A 322 22.02 20.87 -10.42
C ILE A 322 20.83 19.95 -10.65
N PHE A 323 19.91 19.85 -9.69
CA PHE A 323 18.78 18.94 -9.76
C PHE A 323 17.46 19.70 -9.95
N ALA A 324 16.56 19.11 -10.73
CA ALA A 324 15.14 19.45 -10.72
C ALA A 324 14.37 18.41 -9.91
N THR A 325 13.36 18.84 -9.13
CA THR A 325 12.45 17.97 -8.35
C THR A 325 11.12 17.73 -9.06
N THR A 326 10.90 18.44 -10.17
CA THR A 326 9.73 18.33 -11.02
C THR A 326 10.24 18.06 -12.43
N GLY A 327 9.70 17.03 -13.06
CA GLY A 327 10.06 16.62 -14.41
C GLY A 327 8.83 16.33 -15.25
N ILE A 328 9.06 15.95 -16.50
CA ILE A 328 8.00 15.49 -17.40
C ILE A 328 8.36 14.09 -17.86
N GLY A 329 7.56 13.11 -17.47
CA GLY A 329 7.65 11.75 -17.97
C GLY A 329 7.06 11.69 -19.38
N SER A 330 7.72 10.97 -20.29
CA SER A 330 7.22 10.74 -21.64
C SER A 330 6.85 9.27 -21.82
N THR A 331 5.60 9.01 -22.21
CA THR A 331 5.12 7.68 -22.57
C THR A 331 4.80 7.64 -24.06
N VAL A 332 5.42 6.70 -24.77
CA VAL A 332 5.20 6.52 -26.21
C VAL A 332 3.85 5.84 -26.44
N GLY A 333 3.07 6.34 -27.41
CA GLY A 333 1.81 5.74 -27.82
C GLY A 333 2.03 4.32 -28.36
N LYS A 334 1.20 3.36 -27.91
CA LYS A 334 1.30 1.95 -28.32
C LYS A 334 1.08 1.71 -29.82
N ALA A 335 0.43 2.66 -30.50
CA ALA A 335 0.14 2.61 -31.93
C ALA A 335 1.19 3.35 -32.78
N ASN A 336 2.23 3.92 -32.17
CA ASN A 336 3.27 4.64 -32.89
C ASN A 336 4.01 3.69 -33.84
N ALA A 337 4.23 4.16 -35.06
CA ALA A 337 5.02 3.47 -36.07
C ALA A 337 6.47 3.98 -36.10
N GLY A 338 6.71 5.21 -35.64
CA GLY A 338 8.04 5.78 -35.51
C GLY A 338 8.73 5.49 -34.19
N SER A 339 10.01 5.82 -34.13
CA SER A 339 10.89 5.60 -32.97
C SER A 339 11.61 6.88 -32.54
N ALA A 340 11.05 8.05 -32.87
CA ALA A 340 11.67 9.32 -32.49
C ALA A 340 11.80 9.42 -30.96
N PRO A 341 13.00 9.68 -30.44
CA PRO A 341 13.16 10.02 -29.04
C PRO A 341 12.54 11.40 -28.79
N VAL A 342 11.90 11.56 -27.64
CA VAL A 342 11.35 12.84 -27.18
C VAL A 342 12.02 13.18 -25.88
N ASP A 343 12.77 14.28 -25.89
CA ASP A 343 13.40 14.86 -24.70
C ASP A 343 12.60 16.08 -24.24
N VAL A 344 12.37 16.18 -22.94
CA VAL A 344 11.54 17.25 -22.35
C VAL A 344 12.27 17.89 -21.20
N VAL A 345 12.52 19.19 -21.35
CA VAL A 345 13.16 20.01 -20.31
C VAL A 345 12.14 21.01 -19.79
N LEU A 346 11.93 21.00 -18.48
CA LEU A 346 11.10 22.00 -17.79
C LEU A 346 11.99 23.16 -17.32
N ALA A 347 11.63 24.38 -17.69
CA ALA A 347 12.33 25.59 -17.26
C ALA A 347 12.21 25.80 -15.74
N ASP A 348 13.23 26.43 -15.15
CA ASP A 348 13.28 26.64 -13.71
C ASP A 348 12.11 27.49 -13.19
N GLY A 349 11.57 27.11 -12.03
CA GLY A 349 10.41 27.75 -11.42
C GLY A 349 9.09 27.61 -12.19
N SER A 350 9.08 26.90 -13.33
CA SER A 350 7.85 26.65 -14.09
C SER A 350 7.04 25.53 -13.44
N VAL A 351 5.72 25.69 -13.42
CA VAL A 351 4.78 24.68 -12.93
C VAL A 351 4.09 24.09 -14.16
N PRO A 352 4.30 22.80 -14.47
CA PRO A 352 3.62 22.16 -15.59
C PRO A 352 2.14 22.00 -15.30
N ASP A 353 1.33 21.94 -16.36
CA ASP A 353 -0.11 21.75 -16.24
C ASP A 353 -0.41 20.37 -15.61
N PRO A 354 -1.25 20.29 -14.56
CA PRO A 354 -1.52 19.04 -13.86
C PRO A 354 -2.26 18.00 -14.71
N SER A 355 -2.93 18.40 -15.79
CA SER A 355 -3.53 17.45 -16.75
C SER A 355 -2.50 16.80 -17.68
N GLY A 356 -1.26 17.29 -17.65
CA GLY A 356 -0.17 16.90 -18.53
C GLY A 356 -0.33 17.42 -19.95
N TYR A 357 0.34 16.78 -20.89
CA TYR A 357 0.37 17.18 -22.29
C TYR A 357 0.31 15.96 -23.20
N ARG A 358 -0.17 16.16 -24.42
CA ARG A 358 -0.08 15.20 -25.51
C ARG A 358 0.69 15.82 -26.65
N LEU A 359 1.72 15.12 -27.10
CA LEU A 359 2.46 15.45 -28.31
C LEU A 359 1.95 14.56 -29.45
N LEU A 360 1.61 15.16 -30.58
CA LEU A 360 1.18 14.46 -31.78
C LEU A 360 2.12 14.82 -32.94
N ALA A 361 2.56 13.81 -33.68
CA ALA A 361 3.25 13.99 -34.94
C ALA A 361 2.24 14.04 -36.09
N ASP A 362 2.29 15.10 -36.89
CA ASP A 362 1.48 15.29 -38.08
C ASP A 362 2.37 15.23 -39.34
N ALA A 363 1.76 15.17 -40.53
CA ALA A 363 2.51 15.12 -41.78
C ALA A 363 3.41 16.35 -42.04
N ALA A 364 3.15 17.47 -41.34
CA ALA A 364 3.83 18.75 -41.54
C ALA A 364 4.65 19.22 -40.32
N GLY A 365 4.65 18.48 -39.20
CA GLY A 365 5.29 18.92 -37.96
C GLY A 365 4.74 18.22 -36.73
N PHE A 366 4.66 18.95 -35.62
CA PHE A 366 4.24 18.44 -34.33
C PHE A 366 3.24 19.38 -33.67
N THR A 367 2.28 18.82 -32.94
CA THR A 367 1.35 19.55 -32.10
C THR A 367 1.50 19.09 -30.66
N LEU A 368 1.83 20.02 -29.75
CA LEU A 368 1.82 19.80 -28.31
C LEU A 368 0.58 20.47 -27.73
N VAL A 369 -0.27 19.71 -27.04
CA VAL A 369 -1.52 20.18 -26.45
C VAL A 369 -1.57 19.81 -24.96
N ARG A 370 -2.13 20.66 -24.11
CA ARG A 370 -2.41 20.30 -22.71
C ARG A 370 -3.44 19.16 -22.64
N GLY A 371 -3.38 18.34 -21.61
CA GLY A 371 -4.27 17.19 -21.42
C GLY A 371 -5.75 17.59 -21.31
N ASP A 372 -6.03 18.78 -20.75
CA ASP A 372 -7.35 19.38 -20.68
C ASP A 372 -7.80 20.12 -21.96
N GLY A 373 -6.90 20.25 -22.95
CA GLY A 373 -7.13 20.96 -24.20
C GLY A 373 -7.12 22.49 -24.10
N SER A 374 -6.73 23.07 -22.96
CA SER A 374 -6.82 24.52 -22.73
C SER A 374 -5.78 25.35 -23.50
N ALA A 375 -4.65 24.74 -23.89
CA ALA A 375 -3.62 25.38 -24.71
C ALA A 375 -2.94 24.37 -25.64
N SER A 376 -2.46 24.86 -26.78
CA SER A 376 -1.65 24.07 -27.72
C SER A 376 -0.64 24.93 -28.48
N VAL A 377 0.43 24.29 -28.95
CA VAL A 377 1.41 24.85 -29.87
C VAL A 377 1.66 23.86 -31.00
N THR A 378 1.64 24.33 -32.24
CA THR A 378 1.96 23.52 -33.43
C THR A 378 3.15 24.12 -34.14
N GLY A 379 4.09 23.29 -34.57
CA GLY A 379 5.31 23.74 -35.23
C GLY A 379 6.29 22.63 -35.53
N THR A 380 7.58 22.98 -35.58
CA THR A 380 8.69 22.03 -35.72
C THR A 380 9.42 21.90 -34.40
N SER A 381 10.22 20.84 -34.24
CA SER A 381 11.06 20.64 -33.05
C SER A 381 12.11 21.77 -32.92
N PRO A 382 12.32 22.37 -31.73
CA PRO A 382 11.63 22.12 -30.47
C PRO A 382 10.31 22.90 -30.33
N LEU A 383 9.33 22.33 -29.61
CA LEU A 383 8.09 23.00 -29.22
C LEU A 383 8.19 23.57 -27.81
N LEU A 384 7.60 24.75 -27.59
CA LEU A 384 7.60 25.43 -26.29
C LEU A 384 6.17 25.70 -25.81
N LEU A 385 5.84 25.25 -24.60
CA LEU A 385 4.56 25.49 -23.95
C LEU A 385 4.74 25.44 -22.43
N ASP A 386 4.23 26.41 -21.67
CA ASP A 386 4.28 26.42 -20.19
C ASP A 386 5.67 26.24 -19.57
N GLY A 387 6.71 26.73 -20.24
CA GLY A 387 8.09 26.54 -19.81
C GLY A 387 8.67 25.16 -20.13
N LEU A 388 7.91 24.24 -20.73
CA LEU A 388 8.44 23.02 -21.32
C LEU A 388 9.14 23.36 -22.64
N THR A 389 10.33 22.79 -22.84
CA THR A 389 10.99 22.69 -24.14
C THR A 389 10.98 21.22 -24.55
N VAL A 390 10.17 20.88 -25.55
CA VAL A 390 10.03 19.51 -26.06
C VAL A 390 10.84 19.38 -27.34
N THR A 391 11.91 18.59 -27.28
CA THR A 391 12.81 18.31 -28.40
C THR A 391 12.51 16.91 -28.95
N ILE A 392 12.02 16.87 -30.19
CA ILE A 392 11.73 15.63 -30.91
C ILE A 392 12.90 15.30 -31.83
N GLY A 393 13.44 14.08 -31.69
CA GLY A 393 14.50 13.55 -32.55
C GLY A 393 13.97 13.03 -33.90
N ALA A 394 14.88 12.52 -34.73
CA ALA A 394 14.52 11.94 -36.03
C ALA A 394 13.77 10.60 -35.87
N GLY A 395 12.92 10.27 -36.85
CA GLY A 395 12.22 8.98 -36.89
C GLY A 395 10.76 9.01 -36.43
N ALA A 396 10.16 10.19 -36.30
CA ALA A 396 8.73 10.33 -36.03
C ALA A 396 7.94 10.07 -37.33
N VAL A 397 6.82 9.37 -37.21
CA VAL A 397 5.88 9.10 -38.30
C VAL A 397 4.58 9.85 -38.02
N ALA A 398 3.92 10.36 -39.07
CA ALA A 398 2.62 11.01 -38.92
C ALA A 398 1.60 10.06 -38.28
N GLY A 399 0.93 10.52 -37.22
CA GLY A 399 0.05 9.72 -36.38
C GLY A 399 0.69 9.22 -35.09
N ASP A 400 2.02 9.33 -34.93
CA ASP A 400 2.68 9.03 -33.66
C ASP A 400 2.22 9.99 -32.56
N GLN A 401 2.08 9.47 -31.33
CA GLN A 401 1.66 10.24 -30.16
C GLN A 401 2.54 9.93 -28.95
N TRP A 402 2.74 10.92 -28.09
CA TRP A 402 3.37 10.76 -26.78
C TRP A 402 2.50 11.44 -25.74
N ASP A 403 2.27 10.74 -24.62
CA ASP A 403 1.64 11.35 -23.44
C ASP A 403 2.76 11.80 -22.49
N LEU A 404 2.77 13.09 -22.18
CA LEU A 404 3.76 13.75 -21.35
C LEU A 404 3.09 14.10 -20.01
N GLN A 405 3.53 13.46 -18.92
CA GLN A 405 2.89 13.62 -17.60
C GLN A 405 3.84 14.31 -16.62
N PRO A 406 3.37 15.31 -15.85
CA PRO A 406 4.14 15.89 -14.77
C PRO A 406 4.54 14.81 -13.77
N LEU A 407 5.82 14.77 -13.44
CA LEU A 407 6.37 13.92 -12.40
C LEU A 407 6.86 14.81 -11.26
N GLY A 408 6.50 14.45 -10.04
CA GLY A 408 7.00 15.08 -8.82
C GLY A 408 7.72 14.07 -7.93
N GLY A 409 8.35 14.56 -6.87
CA GLY A 409 9.02 13.71 -5.89
C GLY A 409 10.16 12.91 -6.52
N ALA A 410 10.24 11.62 -6.18
CA ALA A 410 11.31 10.73 -6.61
C ALA A 410 11.31 10.48 -8.12
N ARG A 411 10.13 10.46 -8.75
CA ARG A 411 9.94 10.30 -10.20
C ARG A 411 10.29 11.56 -10.99
N GLY A 412 10.23 12.72 -10.34
CA GLY A 412 10.55 14.02 -10.95
C GLY A 412 12.02 14.40 -10.82
N LEU A 413 12.80 13.63 -10.05
CA LEU A 413 14.19 13.95 -9.76
C LEU A 413 15.04 13.75 -11.03
N SER A 414 15.69 14.80 -11.49
CA SER A 414 16.53 14.73 -12.70
C SER A 414 17.74 15.65 -12.60
N LEU A 415 18.85 15.22 -13.19
CA LEU A 415 20.02 16.06 -13.38
C LEU A 415 19.72 17.08 -14.48
N ARG A 416 19.93 18.37 -14.20
CA ARG A 416 19.82 19.43 -15.19
C ARG A 416 20.99 19.36 -16.17
N PRO A 417 20.78 19.73 -17.45
CA PRO A 417 21.87 19.84 -18.40
C PRO A 417 22.95 20.81 -17.88
N LEU A 418 24.12 20.25 -17.54
CA LEU A 418 25.24 20.99 -16.98
C LEU A 418 26.54 20.54 -17.63
N ALA A 419 27.33 21.47 -18.15
CA ALA A 419 28.66 21.17 -18.67
C ALA A 419 29.64 20.90 -17.52
N PRO A 420 30.68 20.07 -17.70
CA PRO A 420 31.65 19.77 -16.64
C PRO A 420 32.29 21.02 -16.01
N GLY A 421 32.56 22.05 -16.82
CA GLY A 421 33.12 23.32 -16.37
C GLY A 421 32.20 24.13 -15.44
N GLN A 422 30.89 23.88 -15.48
CA GLN A 422 29.87 24.59 -14.69
C GLN A 422 29.68 23.99 -13.29
N VAL A 423 30.38 22.89 -12.95
CA VAL A 423 30.34 22.33 -11.59
C VAL A 423 31.07 23.25 -10.60
N ALA A 424 30.38 23.67 -9.56
CA ALA A 424 30.82 24.67 -8.59
C ALA A 424 31.71 24.08 -7.48
N ALA A 425 32.90 23.61 -7.86
CA ALA A 425 33.82 22.91 -6.96
C ALA A 425 34.64 23.83 -6.04
N ALA A 426 34.72 25.13 -6.35
CA ALA A 426 35.49 26.11 -5.59
C ALA A 426 34.58 26.93 -4.66
N GLY A 427 35.10 27.37 -3.52
CA GLY A 427 34.37 28.30 -2.64
C GLY A 427 34.31 29.71 -3.26
N ARG A 428 33.21 30.43 -3.07
CA ARG A 428 33.02 31.77 -3.68
C ARG A 428 33.99 32.84 -3.19
N TRP A 429 34.33 32.80 -1.90
CA TRP A 429 35.16 33.81 -1.24
C TRP A 429 36.45 33.18 -0.72
N GLN A 430 37.58 33.80 -0.99
CA GLN A 430 38.89 33.48 -0.43
C GLN A 430 39.21 34.40 0.75
N VAL A 431 39.75 33.81 1.81
CA VAL A 431 40.29 34.51 2.97
C VAL A 431 41.79 34.27 3.01
N ASP A 432 42.57 35.34 2.93
CA ASP A 432 44.01 35.30 3.17
C ASP A 432 44.32 36.02 4.48
N GLY A 433 45.33 35.55 5.21
CA GLY A 433 45.69 36.11 6.51
C GLY A 433 47.01 35.55 7.04
N PRO A 434 47.37 35.86 8.29
CA PRO A 434 48.51 35.24 8.97
C PRO A 434 48.38 33.70 8.99
N PRO A 435 49.51 32.97 9.09
CA PRO A 435 49.55 31.51 8.93
C PRO A 435 48.76 30.69 9.96
N ASP A 436 48.23 31.33 11.00
CA ASP A 436 47.38 30.68 12.00
C ASP A 436 45.92 30.62 11.53
N ALA A 437 45.54 29.48 10.95
CA ALA A 437 44.21 29.22 10.41
C ALA A 437 43.09 29.30 11.47
N THR A 438 43.39 29.16 12.76
CA THR A 438 42.39 29.30 13.84
C THR A 438 41.97 30.75 14.09
N ARG A 439 42.64 31.69 13.43
CA ARG A 439 42.47 33.14 13.58
C ARG A 439 42.05 33.82 12.29
N LEU A 440 41.57 33.06 11.30
CA LEU A 440 41.03 33.63 10.07
C LEU A 440 39.56 34.03 10.25
N PRO A 441 39.11 35.11 9.58
CA PRO A 441 37.70 35.41 9.38
C PRO A 441 36.92 34.19 8.89
N THR A 442 35.79 33.88 9.52
CA THR A 442 34.82 32.93 8.96
C THR A 442 33.91 33.68 8.01
N ILE A 443 33.64 33.14 6.82
CA ILE A 443 32.73 33.73 5.83
C ILE A 443 31.54 32.81 5.63
N ALA A 444 30.35 33.40 5.56
CA ALA A 444 29.13 32.78 5.04
C ALA A 444 28.65 33.59 3.84
N ASP A 445 28.33 32.92 2.74
CA ASP A 445 27.74 33.58 1.57
C ASP A 445 26.32 34.06 1.90
N ASP A 446 26.00 35.32 1.58
CA ASP A 446 24.67 35.88 1.85
C ASP A 446 24.36 37.01 0.86
N ALA A 447 23.60 36.67 -0.19
CA ALA A 447 23.15 37.64 -1.18
C ALA A 447 22.19 38.71 -0.61
N THR A 448 21.60 38.49 0.57
CA THR A 448 20.72 39.45 1.23
C THR A 448 21.46 40.48 2.07
N ALA A 449 22.74 40.25 2.36
CA ALA A 449 23.60 41.23 3.01
C ALA A 449 24.00 42.31 1.99
N LEU A 450 23.53 43.55 2.19
CA LEU A 450 23.61 44.60 1.17
C LEU A 450 24.70 45.65 1.43
N ALA A 451 25.13 45.81 2.68
CA ALA A 451 26.06 46.87 3.06
C ALA A 451 26.89 46.52 4.30
N LEU A 452 28.08 47.10 4.39
CA LEU A 452 28.92 47.09 5.58
C LEU A 452 28.33 48.00 6.67
N PRO A 453 28.70 47.82 7.96
CA PRO A 453 28.34 48.76 9.01
C PRO A 453 28.72 50.20 8.65
N GLY A 454 27.73 51.10 8.71
CA GLY A 454 27.88 52.48 8.20
C GLY A 454 27.27 52.72 6.81
N GLY A 455 26.79 51.67 6.14
CA GLY A 455 25.99 51.77 4.91
C GLY A 455 26.79 51.68 3.60
N ASP A 456 28.09 51.34 3.65
CA ASP A 456 28.92 51.18 2.45
C ASP A 456 28.55 49.92 1.67
N THR A 457 28.33 50.05 0.36
CA THR A 457 27.87 48.98 -0.53
C THR A 457 28.96 48.40 -1.43
N THR A 458 30.23 48.76 -1.20
CA THR A 458 31.37 48.32 -2.01
C THR A 458 31.65 46.83 -1.81
N PRO A 459 31.54 45.98 -2.84
CA PRO A 459 31.79 44.55 -2.72
C PRO A 459 33.29 44.24 -2.52
N PRO A 460 33.65 43.04 -2.02
CA PRO A 460 35.04 42.62 -1.92
C PRO A 460 35.73 42.62 -3.30
N PRO A 461 37.06 42.84 -3.38
CA PRO A 461 38.00 42.55 -2.31
C PRO A 461 38.13 43.63 -1.24
N TRP A 462 38.33 43.19 0.00
CA TRP A 462 38.58 44.06 1.15
C TRP A 462 39.90 43.71 1.82
N ARG A 463 40.54 44.74 2.37
CA ARG A 463 41.66 44.62 3.30
C ARG A 463 41.17 44.95 4.70
N ILE A 464 41.23 43.99 5.61
CA ILE A 464 40.77 44.14 6.99
C ILE A 464 42.01 44.24 7.88
N THR A 465 42.19 45.35 8.59
CA THR A 465 43.35 45.58 9.45
C THR A 465 42.90 45.75 10.90
N LEU A 466 43.45 44.95 11.82
CA LEU A 466 43.18 45.10 13.25
C LEU A 466 43.86 46.35 13.77
N VAL A 467 43.12 47.13 14.55
CA VAL A 467 43.56 48.39 15.14
C VAL A 467 43.33 48.38 16.66
N PRO A 468 44.04 49.23 17.41
CA PRO A 468 43.90 49.28 18.87
C PRO A 468 42.45 49.44 19.33
N GLY A 469 42.14 48.84 20.47
CA GLY A 469 40.80 48.95 21.08
C GLY A 469 39.82 47.85 20.67
N GLY A 470 40.30 46.75 20.06
CA GLY A 470 39.45 45.62 19.68
C GLY A 470 38.58 45.88 18.45
N LEU A 471 39.06 46.75 17.56
CA LEU A 471 38.37 47.10 16.32
C LEU A 471 39.19 46.62 15.11
N ALA A 472 38.52 46.53 13.97
CA ALA A 472 39.12 46.29 12.67
C ALA A 472 38.60 47.32 11.66
N GLU A 473 39.51 47.83 10.83
CA GLU A 473 39.20 48.70 9.71
C GLU A 473 39.04 47.87 8.45
N VAL A 474 37.86 47.92 7.83
CA VAL A 474 37.59 47.36 6.51
C VAL A 474 37.90 48.44 5.49
N ARG A 475 38.88 48.19 4.64
CA ARG A 475 39.38 49.11 3.62
C ARG A 475 39.30 48.50 2.22
N ASP A 476 39.38 49.36 1.22
CA ASP A 476 39.53 48.95 -0.17
C ASP A 476 40.83 48.12 -0.38
N PRO A 477 40.99 47.45 -1.53
CA PRO A 477 42.15 46.58 -1.76
C PRO A 477 43.50 47.31 -1.68
N SER A 478 43.52 48.62 -2.01
CA SER A 478 44.73 49.44 -1.91
C SER A 478 45.09 49.83 -0.48
N GLY A 479 44.13 49.71 0.45
CA GLY A 479 44.27 50.10 1.86
C GLY A 479 44.13 51.60 2.11
N VAL A 480 43.70 52.38 1.10
CA VAL A 480 43.61 53.84 1.16
C VAL A 480 42.24 54.27 1.69
N THR A 481 41.16 53.72 1.13
CA THR A 481 39.80 54.14 1.45
C THR A 481 39.25 53.31 2.61
N LEU A 482 38.82 53.97 3.69
CA LEU A 482 38.09 53.33 4.78
C LEU A 482 36.63 53.15 4.39
N LEU A 483 36.16 51.91 4.39
CA LEU A 483 34.78 51.53 4.04
C LEU A 483 33.93 51.35 5.30
N ALA A 484 34.47 50.70 6.33
CA ALA A 484 33.80 50.49 7.60
C ALA A 484 34.80 50.28 8.75
N THR A 485 34.34 50.54 9.97
CA THR A 485 35.03 50.12 11.20
C THR A 485 34.12 49.13 11.92
N VAL A 486 34.65 47.95 12.22
CA VAL A 486 33.90 46.81 12.73
C VAL A 486 34.57 46.26 13.99
N PRO A 487 33.82 45.66 14.93
CA PRO A 487 34.43 45.00 16.09
C PRO A 487 35.27 43.77 15.67
N ALA A 488 36.40 43.58 16.34
CA ALA A 488 37.28 42.40 16.20
C ALA A 488 37.11 41.44 17.39
N ASP A 489 35.85 41.13 17.72
CA ASP A 489 35.44 40.30 18.87
C ASP A 489 34.78 38.98 18.43
N GLY A 490 34.79 38.68 17.13
CA GLY A 490 34.12 37.52 16.55
C GLY A 490 32.62 37.69 16.29
N SER A 491 32.05 38.89 16.53
CA SER A 491 30.68 39.18 16.13
C SER A 491 30.47 39.10 14.62
N LEU A 492 29.25 38.75 14.22
CA LEU A 492 28.87 38.61 12.82
C LEU A 492 28.68 40.00 12.20
N ILE A 493 29.37 40.23 11.09
CA ILE A 493 29.36 41.47 10.32
C ILE A 493 28.70 41.19 8.97
N GLU A 494 27.75 42.03 8.59
CA GLU A 494 27.18 42.02 7.25
C GLU A 494 28.05 42.83 6.29
N GLY A 495 28.14 42.39 5.05
CA GLY A 495 28.75 43.13 3.96
C GLY A 495 28.11 42.75 2.63
N PRO A 496 28.33 43.52 1.56
CA PRO A 496 27.75 43.25 0.25
C PRO A 496 28.03 41.82 -0.24
N GLY A 497 26.99 41.00 -0.27
CA GLY A 497 27.00 39.62 -0.77
C GLY A 497 27.56 38.56 0.20
N LEU A 498 27.98 38.92 1.41
CA LEU A 498 28.50 37.96 2.39
C LEU A 498 28.38 38.43 3.83
N ARG A 499 28.36 37.49 4.77
CA ARG A 499 28.59 37.75 6.20
C ARG A 499 29.94 37.22 6.62
N PHE A 500 30.62 37.93 7.50
CA PHE A 500 31.93 37.50 7.99
C PHE A 500 32.10 37.82 9.47
N THR A 501 33.07 37.17 10.11
CA THR A 501 33.51 37.53 11.47
C THR A 501 34.94 38.02 11.42
N VAL A 502 35.33 38.87 12.37
CA VAL A 502 36.74 39.24 12.55
C VAL A 502 37.17 38.77 13.94
N PRO A 503 38.05 37.76 14.05
CA PRO A 503 38.51 37.28 15.34
C PRO A 503 39.47 38.29 15.99
N ALA A 504 39.57 38.21 17.32
CA ALA A 504 40.49 39.05 18.07
C ALA A 504 41.96 38.73 17.74
N GLY A 505 42.78 39.78 17.69
CA GLY A 505 44.21 39.58 17.52
C GLY A 505 45.09 40.78 17.75
N ALA A 506 46.37 40.61 17.42
CA ALA A 506 47.37 41.65 17.60
C ALA A 506 47.11 42.80 16.63
N ASP A 507 47.25 44.02 17.13
CA ASP A 507 47.18 45.24 16.31
C ASP A 507 48.13 45.13 15.11
N GLY A 508 47.66 45.53 13.93
CA GLY A 508 48.39 45.43 12.67
C GLY A 508 48.24 44.09 11.94
N THR A 509 47.51 43.12 12.49
CA THR A 509 47.13 41.90 11.75
C THR A 509 46.27 42.27 10.55
N ILE A 510 46.58 41.72 9.37
CA ILE A 510 45.86 42.00 8.13
C ILE A 510 45.23 40.71 7.61
N PHE A 511 43.96 40.81 7.26
CA PHE A 511 43.22 39.81 6.50
C PHE A 511 42.80 40.39 5.16
N ARG A 512 42.60 39.51 4.18
CA ARG A 512 42.02 39.85 2.89
C ARG A 512 40.83 38.96 2.65
N ILE A 513 39.70 39.57 2.29
CA ILE A 513 38.55 38.86 1.74
C ILE A 513 38.50 39.21 0.26
N ALA A 514 38.44 38.21 -0.62
CA ALA A 514 38.38 38.42 -2.06
C ALA A 514 37.48 37.37 -2.72
N PRO A 515 36.87 37.66 -3.88
CA PRO A 515 36.26 36.60 -4.70
C PRO A 515 37.35 35.64 -5.17
N THR A 516 37.05 34.34 -5.15
CA THR A 516 37.96 33.31 -5.67
C THR A 516 38.09 33.46 -7.20
N PRO A 517 39.30 33.47 -7.77
CA PRO A 517 39.47 33.68 -9.21
C PRO A 517 39.06 32.47 -10.04
N ALA A 518 38.69 32.71 -11.30
CA ALA A 518 38.38 31.64 -12.27
C ALA A 518 39.58 30.68 -12.44
N GLY A 519 39.29 29.38 -12.55
CA GLY A 519 40.30 28.34 -12.70
C GLY A 519 41.19 28.10 -11.47
N ALA A 520 40.86 28.67 -10.30
CA ALA A 520 41.58 28.39 -9.06
C ALA A 520 41.57 26.89 -8.74
N GLN A 521 42.66 26.37 -8.16
CA GLN A 521 42.71 25.02 -7.59
C GLN A 521 41.99 24.90 -6.24
N ASP A 522 41.05 25.81 -5.98
CA ASP A 522 40.24 25.82 -4.77
C ASP A 522 39.27 24.64 -4.78
N ASN A 523 39.25 23.89 -3.69
CA ASN A 523 38.36 22.74 -3.50
C ASN A 523 37.39 22.94 -2.33
N ARG A 524 37.29 24.14 -1.75
CA ARG A 524 36.46 24.38 -0.56
C ARG A 524 34.98 24.15 -0.86
N GLY A 525 34.54 24.44 -2.08
CA GLY A 525 33.21 24.08 -2.57
C GLY A 525 32.99 22.57 -2.52
N ALA A 526 33.82 21.78 -3.21
CA ALA A 526 33.71 20.34 -3.22
C ALA A 526 33.88 19.68 -1.83
N LEU A 527 34.73 20.22 -0.95
CA LEU A 527 34.83 19.78 0.44
C LEU A 527 33.55 20.06 1.24
N ALA A 528 32.87 21.18 0.97
CA ALA A 528 31.59 21.47 1.59
C ALA A 528 30.51 20.44 1.24
N LEU A 529 30.60 19.77 0.09
CA LEU A 529 29.69 18.66 -0.27
C LEU A 529 29.83 17.48 0.69
N ALA A 530 31.06 17.12 1.06
CA ALA A 530 31.31 16.05 2.02
C ALA A 530 30.70 16.39 3.40
N ALA A 531 30.71 17.67 3.79
CA ALA A 531 30.01 18.11 4.99
C ALA A 531 28.48 17.97 4.87
N ARG A 532 27.90 18.09 3.66
CA ARG A 532 26.47 17.86 3.41
C ARG A 532 26.07 16.39 3.59
N ARG A 533 26.94 15.43 3.26
CA ARG A 533 26.71 14.00 3.53
C ARG A 533 26.44 13.75 5.01
N ALA A 534 27.20 14.42 5.88
CA ALA A 534 27.12 14.28 7.32
C ALA A 534 26.08 15.21 7.99
N GLN A 535 25.38 16.07 7.23
CA GLN A 535 24.38 16.96 7.82
C GLN A 535 23.20 16.16 8.38
N PRO A 536 22.87 16.30 9.68
CA PRO A 536 21.76 15.59 10.27
C PRO A 536 20.44 16.16 9.75
N GLY A 537 19.64 15.31 9.10
CA GLY A 537 18.20 15.53 8.93
C GLY A 537 17.42 15.10 10.19
N PRO A 538 16.08 15.11 10.12
CA PRO A 538 15.21 14.76 11.25
C PRO A 538 15.53 13.40 11.91
N ASN A 539 16.16 12.48 11.17
CA ASN A 539 16.56 11.14 11.63
C ASN A 539 18.01 10.78 11.21
N GLY A 540 18.91 11.76 11.07
CA GLY A 540 20.28 11.55 10.58
C GLY A 540 20.47 11.89 9.09
N GLY A 541 21.63 11.56 8.53
CA GLY A 541 21.95 11.81 7.11
C GLY A 541 21.05 11.02 6.15
N LEU A 542 21.03 11.41 4.87
CA LEU A 542 20.17 10.82 3.83
C LEU A 542 20.28 9.29 3.74
N GLU A 543 21.51 8.76 3.79
CA GLU A 543 21.76 7.31 3.72
C GLU A 543 21.18 6.58 4.95
N ALA A 544 21.33 7.16 6.14
CA ALA A 544 20.77 6.59 7.37
C ALA A 544 19.23 6.60 7.39
N GLN A 545 18.60 7.60 6.77
CA GLN A 545 17.14 7.66 6.64
C GLN A 545 16.61 6.56 5.70
N LEU A 546 17.31 6.29 4.59
CA LEU A 546 16.99 5.19 3.68
C LEU A 546 17.14 3.83 4.38
N ASP A 547 18.24 3.62 5.09
CA ASP A 547 18.49 2.39 5.85
C ASP A 547 17.43 2.17 6.94
N ALA A 548 17.00 3.24 7.62
CA ALA A 548 15.95 3.17 8.63
C ALA A 548 14.59 2.80 8.03
N GLU A 549 14.23 3.31 6.85
CA GLU A 549 12.98 2.95 6.17
C GLU A 549 13.00 1.48 5.73
N LEU A 550 14.14 1.01 5.18
CA LEU A 550 14.34 -0.40 4.80
C LEU A 550 14.21 -1.33 6.02
N ALA A 551 14.87 -0.99 7.12
CA ALA A 551 14.77 -1.74 8.38
C ALA A 551 13.32 -1.72 8.92
N GLY A 552 12.61 -0.60 8.76
CA GLY A 552 11.20 -0.47 9.12
C GLY A 552 10.29 -1.40 8.31
N ILE A 553 10.49 -1.48 6.99
CA ILE A 553 9.76 -2.41 6.10
C ILE A 553 10.05 -3.85 6.52
N GLY A 554 11.32 -4.23 6.70
CA GLY A 554 11.69 -5.59 7.11
C GLY A 554 11.13 -5.98 8.49
N SER A 555 11.10 -5.05 9.46
CA SER A 555 10.45 -5.28 10.75
C SER A 555 8.95 -5.54 10.58
N ARG A 556 8.25 -4.73 9.76
CA ARG A 556 6.81 -4.90 9.49
C ARG A 556 6.50 -6.22 8.80
N VAL A 557 7.35 -6.69 7.89
CA VAL A 557 7.25 -8.04 7.29
C VAL A 557 7.40 -9.11 8.35
N ALA A 558 8.46 -9.07 9.16
CA ALA A 558 8.72 -10.05 10.21
C ALA A 558 7.59 -10.11 11.26
N ASP A 559 7.05 -8.95 11.64
CA ASP A 559 5.90 -8.84 12.54
C ASP A 559 4.64 -9.45 11.91
N THR A 560 4.32 -9.07 10.67
CA THR A 560 3.13 -9.58 9.96
C THR A 560 3.23 -11.09 9.76
N ARG A 561 4.41 -11.62 9.42
CA ARG A 561 4.65 -13.06 9.24
C ARG A 561 4.41 -13.85 10.52
N ARG A 562 4.86 -13.33 11.67
CA ARG A 562 4.59 -13.96 12.98
C ARG A 562 3.11 -13.96 13.33
N LEU A 563 2.42 -12.84 13.06
CA LEU A 563 0.98 -12.73 13.30
C LEU A 563 0.18 -13.65 12.36
N GLU A 564 0.57 -13.73 11.09
CA GLU A 564 -0.06 -14.62 10.10
C GLU A 564 0.04 -16.08 10.54
N ALA A 565 1.23 -16.54 10.95
CA ALA A 565 1.42 -17.91 11.42
C ALA A 565 0.56 -18.23 12.66
N ALA A 566 0.42 -17.27 13.59
CA ALA A 566 -0.46 -17.42 14.74
C ALA A 566 -1.94 -17.48 14.34
N ALA A 567 -2.37 -16.64 13.40
CA ALA A 567 -3.73 -16.64 12.86
C ALA A 567 -4.04 -17.92 12.07
N ALA A 568 -3.07 -18.46 11.33
CA ALA A 568 -3.19 -19.73 10.63
C ALA A 568 -3.40 -20.91 11.60
N ALA A 569 -2.63 -20.96 12.69
CA ALA A 569 -2.83 -21.97 13.74
C ALA A 569 -4.22 -21.87 14.40
N LEU A 570 -4.70 -20.64 14.66
CA LEU A 570 -6.04 -20.41 15.21
C LEU A 570 -7.15 -20.80 14.23
N LYS A 571 -6.98 -20.50 12.94
CA LYS A 571 -7.89 -20.93 11.87
C LYS A 571 -8.00 -22.45 11.82
N GLU A 572 -6.88 -23.16 11.90
CA GLU A 572 -6.86 -24.63 11.91
C GLU A 572 -7.57 -25.19 13.16
N ASP A 573 -7.29 -24.64 14.35
CA ASP A 573 -7.90 -25.10 15.60
C ASP A 573 -9.43 -24.87 15.63
N THR A 574 -9.88 -23.68 15.26
CA THR A 574 -11.30 -23.34 15.19
C THR A 574 -12.03 -24.10 14.09
N GLY A 575 -11.37 -24.35 12.96
CA GLY A 575 -11.85 -25.23 11.88
C GLY A 575 -12.08 -26.66 12.40
N ARG A 576 -11.06 -27.28 13.01
CA ARG A 576 -11.19 -28.61 13.62
C ARG A 576 -12.29 -28.67 14.68
N ALA A 577 -12.42 -27.64 15.51
CA ALA A 577 -13.47 -27.57 16.53
C ALA A 577 -14.88 -27.51 15.93
N ASN A 578 -15.06 -26.78 14.82
CA ASN A 578 -16.30 -26.70 14.05
C ASN A 578 -16.62 -28.03 13.35
N ASP A 579 -15.63 -28.64 12.72
CA ASP A 579 -15.78 -29.89 11.97
C ASP A 579 -16.04 -31.09 12.89
N ALA A 580 -15.57 -31.06 14.13
CA ALA A 580 -15.91 -32.08 15.12
C ALA A 580 -17.44 -32.19 15.37
N VAL A 581 -18.18 -31.09 15.17
CA VAL A 581 -19.64 -31.02 15.31
C VAL A 581 -20.34 -31.23 13.97
N SER A 582 -19.92 -30.47 12.96
CA SER A 582 -20.63 -30.34 11.68
C SER A 582 -20.07 -31.20 10.55
N GLY A 583 -18.84 -31.67 10.67
CA GLY A 583 -18.17 -32.52 9.70
C GLY A 583 -18.64 -33.98 9.76
N VAL A 584 -18.47 -34.68 8.64
CA VAL A 584 -18.76 -36.12 8.54
C VAL A 584 -17.50 -36.91 8.85
N ASP A 585 -17.60 -37.75 9.87
CA ASP A 585 -16.55 -38.68 10.30
C ASP A 585 -16.97 -40.09 9.90
N LEU A 586 -16.29 -40.67 8.90
CA LEU A 586 -16.68 -41.96 8.31
C LEU A 586 -16.68 -43.10 9.34
N GLU A 587 -15.80 -43.07 10.33
CA GLU A 587 -15.76 -44.10 11.39
C GLU A 587 -16.99 -43.98 12.29
N ARG A 588 -17.33 -42.74 12.66
CA ARG A 588 -18.55 -42.44 13.43
C ARG A 588 -19.80 -42.82 12.67
N GLU A 589 -19.89 -42.48 11.39
CA GLU A 589 -21.05 -42.83 10.56
C GLU A 589 -21.14 -44.36 10.36
N ALA A 590 -20.03 -45.07 10.21
CA ALA A 590 -20.02 -46.54 10.11
C ALA A 590 -20.52 -47.24 11.38
N ALA A 591 -20.10 -46.74 12.56
CA ALA A 591 -20.59 -47.23 13.84
C ALA A 591 -22.11 -46.97 13.99
N GLU A 592 -22.56 -45.77 13.62
CA GLU A 592 -23.98 -45.41 13.67
C GLU A 592 -24.82 -46.22 12.66
N LEU A 593 -24.32 -46.45 11.44
CA LEU A 593 -24.96 -47.34 10.46
C LEU A 593 -25.19 -48.74 11.03
N THR A 594 -24.17 -49.31 11.67
CA THR A 594 -24.25 -50.65 12.27
C THR A 594 -25.31 -50.70 13.37
N ARG A 595 -25.33 -49.69 14.25
CA ARG A 595 -26.34 -49.53 15.30
C ARG A 595 -27.76 -49.42 14.72
N LEU A 596 -27.94 -48.57 13.71
CA LEU A 596 -29.24 -48.34 13.06
C LEU A 596 -29.72 -49.58 12.29
N GLN A 597 -28.84 -50.32 11.63
CA GLN A 597 -29.17 -51.58 10.96
C GLN A 597 -29.64 -52.65 11.95
N ALA A 598 -28.98 -52.76 13.11
CA ALA A 598 -29.39 -53.67 14.18
C ALA A 598 -30.79 -53.30 14.72
N ALA A 599 -31.03 -52.00 14.99
CA ALA A 599 -32.32 -51.51 15.45
C ALA A 599 -33.44 -51.72 14.40
N TYR A 600 -33.15 -51.49 13.12
CA TYR A 600 -34.09 -51.74 12.03
C TYR A 600 -34.49 -53.22 11.94
N ARG A 601 -33.51 -54.15 11.97
CA ARG A 601 -33.76 -55.60 11.95
C ARG A 601 -34.59 -56.06 13.14
N ALA A 602 -34.31 -55.55 14.34
CA ALA A 602 -35.09 -55.86 15.54
C ALA A 602 -36.56 -55.42 15.40
N ASN A 603 -36.82 -54.22 14.88
CA ASN A 603 -38.19 -53.75 14.65
C ASN A 603 -38.90 -54.53 13.53
N ALA A 604 -38.18 -54.93 12.47
CA ALA A 604 -38.72 -55.78 11.42
C ALA A 604 -39.11 -57.18 11.93
N GLN A 605 -38.35 -57.74 12.87
CA GLN A 605 -38.71 -58.99 13.57
C GLN A 605 -39.99 -58.83 14.39
N VAL A 606 -40.19 -57.70 15.09
CA VAL A 606 -41.45 -57.41 15.82
C VAL A 606 -42.65 -57.40 14.88
N VAL A 607 -42.50 -56.81 13.69
CA VAL A 607 -43.54 -56.84 12.64
C VAL A 607 -43.81 -58.27 12.16
N GLY A 608 -42.76 -59.08 11.95
CA GLY A 608 -42.88 -60.49 11.58
C GLY A 608 -43.65 -61.31 12.61
N VAL A 609 -43.27 -61.21 13.89
CA VAL A 609 -43.95 -61.92 15.00
C VAL A 609 -45.40 -61.46 15.13
N ALA A 610 -45.69 -60.15 14.96
CA ALA A 610 -47.05 -59.64 14.99
C ALA A 610 -47.92 -60.20 13.84
N ARG A 611 -47.34 -60.42 12.65
CA ARG A 611 -48.00 -61.05 11.51
C ARG A 611 -48.27 -62.53 11.76
N ASP A 612 -47.28 -63.28 12.26
CA ASP A 612 -47.43 -64.71 12.55
C ASP A 612 -48.52 -64.97 13.60
N LEU A 613 -48.61 -64.11 14.64
CA LEU A 613 -49.67 -64.17 15.64
C LEU A 613 -51.06 -63.84 15.07
N LEU A 614 -51.13 -62.89 14.14
CA LEU A 614 -52.38 -62.54 13.46
C LEU A 614 -52.86 -63.70 12.57
N ASP A 615 -51.94 -64.31 11.81
CA ASP A 615 -52.22 -65.45 10.93
C ASP A 615 -52.64 -66.69 11.74
N GLN A 616 -52.02 -66.93 12.90
CA GLN A 616 -52.45 -68.00 13.83
C GLN A 616 -53.87 -67.78 14.35
N ILE A 617 -54.25 -66.55 14.71
CA ILE A 617 -55.60 -66.26 15.22
C ILE A 617 -56.65 -66.33 14.11
N LEU A 618 -56.35 -65.81 12.94
CA LEU A 618 -57.25 -65.92 11.79
C LEU A 618 -57.43 -67.38 11.36
N GLY A 619 -56.38 -68.19 11.46
CA GLY A 619 -56.41 -69.63 11.27
C GLY A 619 -57.21 -70.40 12.32
N LEU A 620 -57.38 -69.87 13.53
CA LEU A 620 -58.22 -70.42 14.61
C LEU A 620 -59.71 -70.06 14.45
N THR A 621 -60.05 -69.11 13.58
CA THR A 621 -61.44 -68.66 13.30
C THR A 621 -62.03 -69.20 12.00
N ARG A 622 -61.28 -70.05 11.28
CA ARG A 622 -61.80 -70.96 10.24
C ARG A 622 -61.93 -72.35 10.82
#